data_AF-A0A3R6HXP0-F1
#
_entry.id   AF-A0A3R6HXP0-F1
#
_cell.length_a   1.000
_cell.length_b   1.000
_cell.length_c   1.000
_cell.angle_alpha   90.00
_cell.angle_beta   90.00
_cell.angle_gamma   90.00
#
_symmetry.space_group_name_H-M   'P 1'
#
loop_
_entity.id
_entity.type
_entity.pdbx_description
1 polymer ?
#
loop_
_entity_poly.entity_id
_entity_poly.type
_entity_poly.pdbx_seq_one_letter_code
_entity_poly.pdbx_strand_id
1 'polypeptide(L)'
;MKLAKVFSNGMVLQRQKPVYIWGESQPNQMVRAEIQGKSAEVMADETGHFCLKIEPLEASASEMLQVSDGIETMTLEDIAIGEVYIAGGQSNMEFPLRYEKYHEQVMGLDDHELRFFDVPKKFYEEQDSDFDYSAVGRWRRATSEENLGYFSAVAFYFAKEIREKVGVPVGIIGCNWGGTYSCAWMDQDTVERVGKPWMEKWEKSVEGKDMEQFWAERKADPQSDAGKPCLSPFDQVVLPRTPSMEEIGKAMMDMAQKGLESMSPEALAEQKKALGLDENASLQEMMAKTMEAYRIEYVDARTMPGILYEHMVKQIAPFSARGVLWYQGESDDVPGLQSLYTDMMKGLVSDWRKLWKDEALPFFEVQLPGWRDWMMQTNLDYATIRRCQEEAAKTVDGLYMASIADVGEEHDIHPKDKRTVGHRLALLARKYLYGEDILCEAPRPEGIKREGDTIRIKMAYAKEGLEIAGDSINALSVLENGREISYQALVDGDSLVLRLEEMTEGSLQIRFARDAWYQVNLFNAAGIPAIPFETRC
;
A
#
# COMPACT_ATOMS: atom_id res chain seq x y z
N MET A 1 31.24 -9.31 11.39
CA MET A 1 29.91 -8.88 11.85
C MET A 1 29.27 -8.00 10.80
N LYS A 2 27.99 -8.24 10.51
CA LYS A 2 27.18 -7.49 9.55
C LYS A 2 25.78 -7.33 10.14
N LEU A 3 25.27 -6.11 10.22
CA LEU A 3 23.89 -5.86 10.63
C LEU A 3 22.95 -5.96 9.42
N ALA A 4 21.67 -6.25 9.68
CA ALA A 4 20.64 -6.15 8.65
C ALA A 4 20.59 -4.74 8.06
N LYS A 5 20.27 -4.63 6.76
CA LYS A 5 20.39 -3.38 5.98
C LYS A 5 19.57 -2.21 6.53
N VAL A 6 18.50 -2.48 7.28
CA VAL A 6 17.68 -1.46 7.96
C VAL A 6 18.45 -0.72 9.06
N PHE A 7 19.50 -1.32 9.64
CA PHE A 7 20.35 -0.66 10.64
C PHE A 7 21.47 0.13 9.95
N SER A 8 21.35 1.45 9.98
CA SER A 8 22.36 2.36 9.45
C SER A 8 22.29 3.73 10.14
N ASN A 9 23.29 4.57 9.88
CA ASN A 9 23.30 5.94 10.38
C ASN A 9 22.04 6.69 9.91
N GLY A 10 21.51 7.56 10.78
CA GLY A 10 20.30 8.31 10.46
C GLY A 10 18.99 7.52 10.59
N MET A 11 19.00 6.31 11.16
CA MET A 11 17.77 5.54 11.37
C MET A 11 16.87 6.10 12.48
N VAL A 12 15.65 5.56 12.58
CA VAL A 12 14.74 5.80 13.70
C VAL A 12 14.41 4.46 14.36
N LEU A 13 14.60 4.34 15.67
CA LEU A 13 14.17 3.19 16.47
C LEU A 13 12.88 3.51 17.23
N GLN A 14 12.03 2.51 17.40
CA GLN A 14 10.77 2.66 18.12
C GLN A 14 10.99 2.86 19.63
N ARG A 15 10.44 3.94 20.17
CA ARG A 15 10.38 4.21 21.61
C ARG A 15 9.35 3.33 22.31
N GLN A 16 9.53 3.10 23.61
CA GLN A 16 8.54 2.48 24.51
C GLN A 16 8.06 1.07 24.10
N LYS A 17 8.75 0.43 23.16
CA LYS A 17 8.67 -1.00 22.86
C LYS A 17 10.09 -1.58 22.88
N PRO A 18 10.27 -2.88 23.18
CA PRO A 18 11.58 -3.51 23.06
C PRO A 18 12.15 -3.31 21.66
N VAL A 19 13.46 -3.14 21.54
CA VAL A 19 14.15 -2.97 20.26
C VAL A 19 14.88 -4.26 19.91
N TYR A 20 14.67 -4.75 18.69
CA TYR A 20 15.38 -5.92 18.18
C TYR A 20 16.50 -5.50 17.24
N ILE A 21 17.72 -5.98 17.48
CA ILE A 21 18.89 -5.75 16.60
C ILE A 21 19.38 -7.11 16.11
N TRP A 22 19.47 -7.31 14.80
CA TRP A 22 19.87 -8.60 14.23
C TRP A 22 20.86 -8.46 13.08
N GLY A 23 21.53 -9.57 12.79
CA GLY A 23 22.55 -9.65 11.76
C GLY A 23 23.32 -10.97 11.82
N GLU A 24 24.53 -10.93 11.27
CA GLU A 24 25.45 -12.05 11.17
C GLU A 24 26.77 -11.73 11.90
N SER A 25 27.33 -12.71 12.59
CA SER A 25 28.65 -12.70 13.21
C SER A 25 29.33 -14.06 12.99
N GLN A 26 30.51 -14.27 13.58
CA GLN A 26 31.11 -15.60 13.59
C GLN A 26 30.23 -16.57 14.41
N PRO A 27 30.12 -17.85 14.00
CA PRO A 27 29.34 -18.84 14.75
C PRO A 27 29.79 -18.94 16.21
N ASN A 28 28.82 -19.03 17.13
CA ASN A 28 29.03 -19.08 18.59
C ASN A 28 29.74 -17.86 19.19
N GLN A 29 29.83 -16.74 18.47
CA GLN A 29 30.42 -15.52 18.99
C GLN A 29 29.41 -14.75 19.87
N MET A 30 29.85 -14.22 21.01
CA MET A 30 29.01 -13.35 21.84
C MET A 30 28.91 -11.96 21.20
N VAL A 31 27.69 -11.52 20.91
CA VAL A 31 27.40 -10.19 20.39
C VAL A 31 26.73 -9.37 21.48
N ARG A 32 27.15 -8.13 21.66
CA ARG A 32 26.58 -7.15 22.59
C ARG A 32 26.20 -5.87 21.85
N ALA A 33 25.05 -5.30 22.19
CA ALA A 33 24.63 -3.98 21.73
C ALA A 33 24.33 -3.06 22.91
N GLU A 34 24.61 -1.76 22.76
CA GLU A 34 24.37 -0.73 23.78
C GLU A 34 23.90 0.60 23.16
N ILE A 35 22.85 1.17 23.74
CA ILE A 35 22.27 2.47 23.37
C ILE A 35 21.50 3.05 24.57
N GLN A 36 21.54 4.37 24.78
CA GLN A 36 20.85 5.04 25.89
C GLN A 36 21.14 4.42 27.28
N GLY A 37 22.38 3.92 27.49
CA GLY A 37 22.79 3.24 28.72
C GLY A 37 22.13 1.87 28.95
N LYS A 38 21.39 1.35 27.97
CA LYS A 38 20.76 0.03 27.98
C LYS A 38 21.56 -0.90 27.08
N SER A 39 21.73 -2.14 27.50
CA SER A 39 22.51 -3.13 26.76
C SER A 39 21.85 -4.50 26.73
N ALA A 40 22.12 -5.26 25.69
CA ALA A 40 21.76 -6.67 25.58
C ALA A 40 22.92 -7.46 24.99
N GLU A 41 22.97 -8.76 25.29
CA GLU A 41 23.95 -9.69 24.73
C GLU A 41 23.27 -11.01 24.30
N VAL A 42 23.78 -11.63 23.25
CA VAL A 42 23.33 -12.92 22.74
C VAL A 42 24.48 -13.62 22.04
N MET A 43 24.50 -14.95 22.12
CA MET A 43 25.44 -15.75 21.34
C MET A 43 24.86 -15.97 19.94
N ALA A 44 25.67 -15.70 18.91
CA ALA A 44 25.33 -16.05 17.53
C ALA A 44 25.19 -17.56 17.39
N ASP A 45 24.24 -18.01 16.57
CA ASP A 45 23.97 -19.44 16.39
C ASP A 45 25.07 -20.15 15.58
N GLU A 46 24.87 -21.45 15.29
CA GLU A 46 25.82 -22.27 14.53
C GLU A 46 26.03 -21.78 13.09
N THR A 47 25.09 -21.00 12.56
CA THR A 47 25.17 -20.36 11.24
C THR A 47 25.68 -18.92 11.28
N GLY A 48 25.90 -18.38 12.49
CA GLY A 48 26.38 -17.01 12.70
C GLY A 48 25.26 -15.97 12.85
N HIS A 49 23.98 -16.34 12.79
CA HIS A 49 22.89 -15.38 12.96
C HIS A 49 22.68 -15.02 14.43
N PHE A 50 22.33 -13.75 14.70
CA PHE A 50 21.99 -13.29 16.04
C PHE A 50 20.79 -12.33 16.01
N CYS A 51 20.04 -12.29 17.12
CA CYS A 51 18.98 -11.30 17.35
C CYS A 51 18.97 -10.91 18.83
N LEU A 52 19.37 -9.68 19.10
CA LEU A 52 19.41 -9.06 20.43
C LEU A 52 18.08 -8.38 20.72
N LYS A 53 17.64 -8.41 21.97
CA LYS A 53 16.47 -7.67 22.45
C LYS A 53 16.89 -6.66 23.51
N ILE A 54 16.89 -5.38 23.15
CA ILE A 54 17.17 -4.26 24.05
C ILE A 54 15.87 -3.81 24.69
N GLU A 55 15.94 -3.42 25.97
CA GLU A 55 14.80 -2.85 26.69
C GLU A 55 14.23 -1.59 26.00
N PRO A 56 12.95 -1.25 26.23
CA PRO A 56 12.32 -0.09 25.60
C PRO A 56 13.09 1.21 25.76
N LEU A 57 13.27 1.98 24.70
CA LEU A 57 14.01 3.24 24.71
C LEU A 57 13.08 4.45 24.90
N GLU A 58 13.60 5.54 25.44
CA GLU A 58 12.89 6.83 25.55
C GLU A 58 13.19 7.74 24.36
N ALA A 59 12.24 8.61 24.02
CA ALA A 59 12.35 9.50 22.86
C ALA A 59 13.61 10.39 22.95
N SER A 60 14.33 10.48 21.84
CA SER A 60 15.56 11.28 21.72
C SER A 60 15.81 11.59 20.25
N ALA A 61 16.35 12.78 19.97
CA ALA A 61 16.60 13.21 18.59
C ALA A 61 17.88 12.58 18.00
N SER A 62 18.84 12.20 18.84
CA SER A 62 20.13 11.67 18.38
C SER A 62 20.81 10.85 19.48
N GLU A 63 21.06 9.58 19.17
CA GLU A 63 21.75 8.61 20.00
C GLU A 63 22.85 7.90 19.20
N MET A 64 23.69 7.15 19.91
CA MET A 64 24.70 6.27 19.34
C MET A 64 24.40 4.83 19.75
N LEU A 65 24.38 3.92 18.77
CA LEU A 65 24.29 2.48 18.99
C LEU A 65 25.67 1.88 18.76
N GLN A 66 26.20 1.21 19.77
CA GLN A 66 27.40 0.41 19.65
C GLN A 66 27.01 -1.06 19.60
N VAL A 67 27.53 -1.80 18.62
CA VAL A 67 27.41 -3.25 18.54
C VAL A 67 28.81 -3.83 18.46
N SER A 68 29.11 -4.85 19.27
CA SER A 68 30.40 -5.52 19.26
C SER A 68 30.23 -7.02 19.38
N ASP A 69 31.06 -7.78 18.66
CA ASP A 69 31.19 -9.23 18.79
C ASP A 69 32.44 -9.62 19.62
N GLY A 70 33.08 -8.66 20.30
CA GLY A 70 34.33 -8.86 21.04
C GLY A 70 35.60 -8.88 20.18
N ILE A 71 35.47 -8.92 18.85
CA ILE A 71 36.59 -8.81 17.88
C ILE A 71 36.55 -7.42 17.25
N GLU A 72 35.40 -7.01 16.75
CA GLU A 72 35.17 -5.70 16.18
C GLU A 72 34.04 -4.96 16.90
N THR A 73 33.96 -3.64 16.68
CA THR A 73 32.90 -2.78 17.20
C THR A 73 32.40 -1.90 16.07
N MET A 74 31.10 -2.01 15.77
CA MET A 74 30.39 -1.13 14.86
C MET A 74 29.69 -0.05 15.67
N THR A 75 29.86 1.20 15.24
CA THR A 75 29.16 2.35 15.83
C THR A 75 28.23 2.93 14.78
N LEU A 76 26.94 2.99 15.09
CA LEU A 76 25.94 3.69 14.29
C LEU A 76 25.58 5.00 15.00
N GLU A 77 25.60 6.09 14.24
CA GLU A 77 25.42 7.46 14.73
C GLU A 77 24.13 8.09 14.18
N ASP A 78 23.71 9.18 14.82
CA ASP A 78 22.46 9.89 14.50
C ASP A 78 21.24 8.97 14.51
N ILE A 79 21.05 8.23 15.58
CA ILE A 79 19.89 7.37 15.75
C ILE A 79 18.82 8.16 16.49
N ALA A 80 17.71 8.44 15.83
CA ALA A 80 16.55 9.00 16.52
C ALA A 80 15.77 7.88 17.22
N ILE A 81 15.22 8.18 18.40
CA ILE A 81 14.29 7.31 19.13
C ILE A 81 12.92 7.97 19.12
N GLY A 82 11.95 7.33 18.50
CA GLY A 82 10.67 7.97 18.18
C GLY A 82 9.58 6.97 17.81
N GLU A 83 8.66 7.37 16.92
CA GLU A 83 7.62 6.48 16.40
C GLU A 83 8.07 5.89 15.06
N VAL A 84 7.90 4.59 14.89
CA VAL A 84 8.23 3.88 13.64
C VAL A 84 6.96 3.25 13.09
N TYR A 85 6.67 3.48 11.82
CA TYR A 85 5.57 2.82 11.11
C TYR A 85 6.06 2.13 9.86
N ILE A 86 5.40 1.02 9.51
CA ILE A 86 5.68 0.31 8.25
C ILE A 86 4.59 0.68 7.26
N ALA A 87 4.98 1.09 6.05
CA ALA A 87 4.07 1.47 4.98
C ALA A 87 4.08 0.40 3.88
N GLY A 88 3.10 -0.51 3.96
CA GLY A 88 2.96 -1.67 3.08
C GLY A 88 1.80 -1.59 2.10
N GLY A 89 1.85 -2.44 1.08
CA GLY A 89 0.83 -2.56 0.05
C GLY A 89 1.40 -2.40 -1.36
N GLN A 90 0.63 -1.81 -2.26
CA GLN A 90 0.98 -1.73 -3.69
C GLN A 90 1.20 -0.27 -4.18
N SER A 91 0.94 -0.01 -5.46
CA SER A 91 1.31 1.21 -6.18
C SER A 91 0.76 2.48 -5.54
N ASN A 92 -0.44 2.43 -4.93
CA ASN A 92 -1.01 3.57 -4.24
C ASN A 92 -0.35 3.89 -2.89
N MET A 93 0.18 2.88 -2.18
CA MET A 93 1.09 3.13 -1.04
C MET A 93 2.45 3.61 -1.53
N GLU A 94 2.99 3.01 -2.59
CA GLU A 94 4.28 3.36 -3.19
C GLU A 94 4.31 4.78 -3.77
N PHE A 95 3.15 5.31 -4.13
CA PHE A 95 2.97 6.54 -4.91
C PHE A 95 3.94 7.65 -4.49
N PRO A 96 4.90 8.04 -5.36
CA PRO A 96 5.95 8.98 -4.98
C PRO A 96 5.42 10.38 -4.65
N LEU A 97 5.91 10.97 -3.56
CA LEU A 97 5.53 12.31 -3.12
C LEU A 97 5.71 13.37 -4.21
N ARG A 98 6.73 13.24 -5.07
CA ARG A 98 7.00 14.17 -6.18
C ARG A 98 5.87 14.29 -7.21
N TYR A 99 4.97 13.30 -7.29
CA TYR A 99 3.85 13.27 -8.24
C TYR A 99 2.51 13.54 -7.56
N GLU A 100 2.52 13.78 -6.26
CA GLU A 100 1.31 13.97 -5.49
C GLU A 100 0.67 15.32 -5.83
N LYS A 101 -0.66 15.38 -5.77
CA LYS A 101 -1.47 16.54 -6.16
C LYS A 101 -1.04 17.87 -5.50
N TYR A 102 -0.57 17.82 -4.26
CA TYR A 102 -0.18 18.98 -3.46
C TYR A 102 1.33 19.01 -3.14
N HIS A 103 2.16 18.26 -3.87
CA HIS A 103 3.60 18.15 -3.58
C HIS A 103 4.31 19.51 -3.51
N GLU A 104 3.86 20.50 -4.30
CA GLU A 104 4.40 21.87 -4.27
C GLU A 104 4.33 22.52 -2.87
N GLN A 105 3.35 22.13 -2.03
CA GLN A 105 3.17 22.69 -0.68
C GLN A 105 4.21 22.20 0.32
N VAL A 106 4.95 21.15 -0.03
CA VAL A 106 5.98 20.55 0.83
C VAL A 106 7.38 20.67 0.23
N MET A 107 7.49 21.40 -0.89
CA MET A 107 8.78 21.78 -1.46
C MET A 107 9.50 22.74 -0.50
N GLY A 108 10.79 22.49 -0.29
CA GLY A 108 11.60 23.24 0.67
C GLY A 108 11.38 22.86 2.14
N LEU A 109 10.67 21.76 2.44
CA LEU A 109 10.62 21.20 3.79
C LEU A 109 12.04 20.82 4.26
N ASP A 110 12.35 21.20 5.50
CA ASP A 110 13.60 20.86 6.18
C ASP A 110 13.32 20.23 7.55
N ASP A 111 12.85 18.98 7.52
CA ASP A 111 12.48 18.23 8.71
C ASP A 111 13.41 17.02 8.92
N HIS A 112 14.39 17.20 9.80
CA HIS A 112 15.39 16.17 10.16
C HIS A 112 14.82 15.02 11.00
N GLU A 113 13.65 15.22 11.60
CA GLU A 113 13.00 14.27 12.49
C GLU A 113 11.99 13.38 11.76
N LEU A 114 11.65 13.72 10.52
CA LEU A 114 10.94 12.83 9.59
C LEU A 114 11.93 12.05 8.75
N ARG A 115 11.92 10.73 8.89
CA ARG A 115 12.86 9.85 8.19
C ARG A 115 12.15 8.70 7.48
N PHE A 116 12.69 8.28 6.34
CA PHE A 116 12.12 7.22 5.50
C PHE A 116 13.19 6.22 5.08
N PHE A 117 12.90 4.94 5.25
CA PHE A 117 13.67 3.82 4.74
C PHE A 117 12.88 3.15 3.62
N ASP A 118 13.44 3.13 2.42
CA ASP A 118 12.86 2.45 1.26
C ASP A 118 13.37 1.00 1.20
N VAL A 119 12.50 0.02 1.45
CA VAL A 119 12.90 -1.39 1.46
C VAL A 119 13.24 -1.82 0.03
N PRO A 120 14.42 -2.44 -0.19
CA PRO A 120 14.76 -3.04 -1.48
C PRO A 120 13.66 -4.00 -1.96
N LYS A 121 13.09 -3.72 -3.13
CA LYS A 121 12.08 -4.54 -3.78
C LYS A 121 12.73 -5.77 -4.39
N LYS A 122 12.60 -6.92 -3.73
CA LYS A 122 13.19 -8.19 -4.15
C LYS A 122 12.15 -9.31 -4.18
N PHE A 123 12.28 -10.23 -5.12
CA PHE A 123 11.47 -11.44 -5.20
C PHE A 123 12.32 -12.72 -5.36
N TYR A 124 13.63 -12.62 -5.20
CA TYR A 124 14.55 -13.75 -5.06
C TYR A 124 15.79 -13.33 -4.25
N GLU A 125 16.54 -14.32 -3.76
CA GLU A 125 17.59 -14.13 -2.75
C GLU A 125 18.78 -13.30 -3.27
N GLU A 126 19.36 -13.69 -4.41
CA GLU A 126 20.61 -13.11 -4.93
C GLU A 126 20.43 -11.75 -5.64
N GLN A 127 19.22 -11.18 -5.61
CA GLN A 127 18.88 -10.00 -6.41
C GLN A 127 19.71 -8.76 -6.06
N ASP A 128 20.16 -8.65 -4.81
CA ASP A 128 21.05 -7.57 -4.37
C ASP A 128 22.50 -7.72 -4.81
N SER A 129 22.88 -8.89 -5.30
CA SER A 129 24.16 -9.18 -5.94
C SER A 129 24.08 -9.01 -7.45
N ASP A 130 22.91 -9.26 -8.04
CA ASP A 130 22.66 -9.13 -9.49
C ASP A 130 22.47 -7.67 -9.93
N PHE A 131 21.87 -6.82 -9.08
CA PHE A 131 21.57 -5.42 -9.42
C PHE A 131 22.05 -4.42 -8.36
N ASP A 132 22.17 -3.16 -8.77
CA ASP A 132 22.64 -2.08 -7.89
C ASP A 132 21.49 -1.50 -7.04
N TYR A 133 21.43 -1.93 -5.78
CA TYR A 133 20.50 -1.42 -4.76
C TYR A 133 21.12 -0.31 -3.87
N SER A 134 22.19 0.37 -4.30
CA SER A 134 22.82 1.45 -3.52
C SER A 134 21.95 2.70 -3.40
N ALA A 135 21.04 2.90 -4.35
CA ALA A 135 20.06 3.99 -4.34
C ALA A 135 18.85 3.69 -3.45
N VAL A 136 18.69 2.49 -2.88
CA VAL A 136 17.58 2.14 -1.98
C VAL A 136 18.09 1.36 -0.75
N GLY A 137 17.22 1.01 0.19
CA GLY A 137 17.63 0.37 1.45
C GLY A 137 18.54 1.27 2.30
N ARG A 138 18.21 2.56 2.35
CA ARG A 138 18.90 3.57 3.18
C ARG A 138 17.90 4.52 3.80
N TRP A 139 18.21 5.00 5.01
CA TRP A 139 17.43 6.05 5.66
C TRP A 139 17.67 7.40 5.01
N ARG A 140 16.59 8.16 4.82
CA ARG A 140 16.59 9.53 4.29
C ARG A 140 15.86 10.43 5.25
N ARG A 141 16.28 11.69 5.32
CA ARG A 141 15.55 12.75 6.04
C ARG A 141 14.71 13.57 5.07
N ALA A 142 13.60 14.11 5.54
CA ALA A 142 12.72 14.99 4.77
C ALA A 142 13.30 16.41 4.65
N THR A 143 14.51 16.53 4.12
CA THR A 143 15.33 17.76 4.12
C THR A 143 15.76 18.23 2.74
N SER A 144 15.43 17.47 1.68
CA SER A 144 15.75 17.84 0.30
C SER A 144 14.74 17.25 -0.67
N GLU A 145 14.55 17.92 -1.81
CA GLU A 145 13.68 17.45 -2.89
C GLU A 145 14.11 16.07 -3.41
N GLU A 146 15.42 15.85 -3.51
CA GLU A 146 15.96 14.54 -3.90
C GLU A 146 15.50 13.44 -2.94
N ASN A 147 15.60 13.68 -1.63
CA ASN A 147 15.18 12.71 -0.62
C ASN A 147 13.67 12.50 -0.65
N LEU A 148 12.90 13.60 -0.64
CA LEU A 148 11.43 13.59 -0.71
C LEU A 148 10.92 12.83 -1.93
N GLY A 149 11.66 12.83 -3.03
CA GLY A 149 11.34 12.06 -4.23
C GLY A 149 11.23 10.55 -4.01
N TYR A 150 11.82 9.98 -2.95
CA TYR A 150 11.72 8.55 -2.59
C TYR A 150 10.61 8.25 -1.59
N PHE A 151 9.98 9.27 -1.01
CA PHE A 151 8.96 9.05 0.01
C PHE A 151 7.66 8.59 -0.65
N SER A 152 7.04 7.57 -0.06
CA SER A 152 5.61 7.32 -0.23
C SER A 152 4.85 8.58 0.19
N ALA A 153 4.01 9.11 -0.70
CA ALA A 153 3.24 10.31 -0.43
C ALA A 153 2.25 10.09 0.74
N VAL A 154 1.55 8.95 0.74
CA VAL A 154 0.61 8.57 1.81
C VAL A 154 1.32 8.52 3.15
N ALA A 155 2.44 7.78 3.21
CA ALA A 155 3.16 7.60 4.46
C ALA A 155 3.86 8.90 4.93
N PHE A 156 4.29 9.75 4.00
CA PHE A 156 4.86 11.06 4.32
C PHE A 156 3.82 11.96 5.01
N TYR A 157 2.63 12.14 4.45
CA TYR A 157 1.62 13.01 5.06
C TYR A 157 1.13 12.46 6.39
N PHE A 158 1.00 11.14 6.51
CA PHE A 158 0.77 10.47 7.79
C PHE A 158 1.87 10.81 8.82
N ALA A 159 3.14 10.57 8.47
CA ALA A 159 4.27 10.76 9.38
C ALA A 159 4.41 12.22 9.81
N LYS A 160 4.23 13.16 8.86
CA LYS A 160 4.26 14.59 9.12
C LYS A 160 3.23 14.98 10.18
N GLU A 161 1.98 14.52 10.05
CA GLU A 161 0.95 14.83 11.03
C GLU A 161 1.22 14.17 12.39
N ILE A 162 1.64 12.91 12.42
CA ILE A 162 2.01 12.23 13.68
C ILE A 162 3.15 12.98 14.38
N ARG A 163 4.18 13.40 13.65
CA ARG A 163 5.30 14.17 14.21
C ARG A 163 4.84 15.50 14.79
N GLU A 164 4.03 16.25 14.05
CA GLU A 164 3.47 17.54 14.50
C GLU A 164 2.60 17.42 15.76
N LYS A 165 1.91 16.28 15.94
CA LYS A 165 0.98 16.07 17.07
C LYS A 165 1.65 15.42 18.28
N VAL A 166 2.51 14.44 18.06
CA VAL A 166 3.16 13.67 19.13
C VAL A 166 4.45 14.34 19.61
N GLY A 167 5.11 15.14 18.75
CA GLY A 167 6.29 15.92 19.12
C GLY A 167 7.56 15.09 19.32
N VAL A 168 7.71 13.99 18.58
CA VAL A 168 8.90 13.12 18.60
C VAL A 168 9.31 12.78 17.16
N PRO A 169 10.56 12.29 16.93
CA PRO A 169 10.97 11.80 15.63
C PRO A 169 10.04 10.71 15.09
N VAL A 170 9.82 10.69 13.78
CA VAL A 170 8.99 9.68 13.11
C VAL A 170 9.76 9.06 11.94
N GLY A 171 9.89 7.74 11.99
CA GLY A 171 10.46 6.92 10.93
C GLY A 171 9.39 6.14 10.19
N ILE A 172 9.48 6.10 8.86
CA ILE A 172 8.68 5.21 8.02
C ILE A 172 9.59 4.17 7.37
N ILE A 173 9.18 2.91 7.40
CA ILE A 173 9.78 1.83 6.60
C ILE A 173 8.80 1.52 5.46
N GLY A 174 9.12 1.98 4.25
CA GLY A 174 8.34 1.71 3.05
C GLY A 174 8.59 0.31 2.52
N CYS A 175 7.64 -0.61 2.72
CA CYS A 175 7.70 -2.01 2.29
C CYS A 175 6.52 -2.30 1.34
N ASN A 176 6.55 -1.71 0.15
CA ASN A 176 5.45 -1.70 -0.81
C ASN A 176 5.95 -2.00 -2.23
N TRP A 177 5.09 -2.56 -3.09
CA TRP A 177 5.41 -2.80 -4.49
C TRP A 177 4.16 -2.89 -5.37
N GLY A 178 4.06 -1.99 -6.35
CA GLY A 178 2.97 -1.93 -7.32
C GLY A 178 2.70 -3.21 -8.12
N GLY A 179 1.41 -3.50 -8.32
CA GLY A 179 0.93 -4.62 -9.14
C GLY A 179 0.89 -5.97 -8.42
N THR A 180 1.01 -5.99 -7.09
CA THR A 180 1.13 -7.22 -6.31
C THR A 180 -0.19 -7.61 -5.64
N TYR A 181 -0.45 -8.92 -5.57
CA TYR A 181 -1.60 -9.48 -4.86
C TYR A 181 -1.33 -9.58 -3.36
N SER A 182 -2.37 -9.58 -2.54
CA SER A 182 -2.27 -9.78 -1.09
C SER A 182 -1.53 -11.08 -0.72
N CYS A 183 -1.75 -12.16 -1.49
CA CYS A 183 -1.12 -13.47 -1.26
C CYS A 183 0.42 -13.44 -1.34
N ALA A 184 1.01 -12.49 -2.07
CA ALA A 184 2.47 -12.35 -2.17
C ALA A 184 3.10 -11.88 -0.85
N TRP A 185 2.32 -11.19 0.00
CA TRP A 185 2.74 -10.56 1.25
C TRP A 185 2.43 -11.39 2.50
N MET A 186 1.95 -12.61 2.33
CA MET A 186 1.52 -13.53 3.39
C MET A 186 2.48 -14.71 3.52
N ASP A 187 2.51 -15.33 4.69
CA ASP A 187 3.20 -16.61 4.85
C ASP A 187 2.55 -17.67 3.95
N GLN A 188 3.37 -18.47 3.26
CA GLN A 188 2.88 -19.43 2.27
C GLN A 188 1.90 -20.45 2.89
N ASP A 189 2.14 -20.90 4.13
CA ASP A 189 1.25 -21.83 4.83
C ASP A 189 -0.10 -21.19 5.16
N THR A 190 -0.11 -19.87 5.39
CA THR A 190 -1.36 -19.11 5.58
C THR A 190 -2.10 -19.00 4.24
N VAL A 191 -1.42 -18.71 3.12
CA VAL A 191 -2.07 -18.71 1.80
C VAL A 191 -2.67 -20.08 1.48
N GLU A 192 -1.95 -21.18 1.72
CA GLU A 192 -2.47 -22.54 1.52
C GLU A 192 -3.80 -22.75 2.28
N ARG A 193 -3.89 -22.21 3.50
CA ARG A 193 -5.07 -22.36 4.37
C ARG A 193 -6.27 -21.51 3.95
N VAL A 194 -6.06 -20.23 3.61
CA VAL A 194 -7.16 -19.25 3.42
C VAL A 194 -7.28 -18.73 1.99
N GLY A 195 -6.26 -18.95 1.17
CA GLY A 195 -6.11 -18.39 -0.17
C GLY A 195 -5.76 -19.42 -1.23
N LYS A 196 -6.03 -20.72 -1.02
CA LYS A 196 -5.68 -21.80 -1.95
C LYS A 196 -5.96 -21.51 -3.43
N PRO A 197 -7.10 -20.90 -3.83
CA PRO A 197 -7.34 -20.54 -5.23
C PRO A 197 -6.29 -19.59 -5.85
N TRP A 198 -5.61 -18.77 -5.04
CA TRP A 198 -4.48 -17.96 -5.49
C TRP A 198 -3.25 -18.80 -5.82
N MET A 199 -3.01 -19.88 -5.07
CA MET A 199 -1.94 -20.84 -5.38
C MET A 199 -2.26 -21.60 -6.66
N GLU A 200 -3.49 -22.10 -6.82
CA GLU A 200 -3.94 -22.79 -8.03
C GLU A 200 -3.84 -21.86 -9.27
N LYS A 201 -4.18 -20.57 -9.11
CA LYS A 201 -4.00 -19.56 -10.16
C LYS A 201 -2.53 -19.40 -10.56
N TRP A 202 -1.62 -19.36 -9.58
CA TRP A 202 -0.18 -19.27 -9.83
C TRP A 202 0.33 -20.54 -10.53
N GLU A 203 0.02 -21.72 -10.00
CA GLU A 203 0.40 -23.03 -10.57
C GLU A 203 -0.02 -23.15 -12.03
N LYS A 204 -1.27 -22.75 -12.34
CA LYS A 204 -1.76 -22.71 -13.72
C LYS A 204 -1.01 -21.73 -14.61
N SER A 205 -0.57 -20.59 -14.08
CA SER A 205 0.19 -19.60 -14.86
C SER A 205 1.58 -20.08 -15.25
N VAL A 206 2.16 -21.01 -14.47
CA VAL A 206 3.47 -21.60 -14.72
C VAL A 206 3.40 -23.02 -15.28
N GLU A 207 2.20 -23.54 -15.56
CA GLU A 207 2.00 -24.90 -16.07
C GLU A 207 2.78 -25.11 -17.37
N GLY A 208 3.60 -26.16 -17.41
CA GLY A 208 4.43 -26.50 -18.56
C GLY A 208 5.69 -25.65 -18.76
N LYS A 209 5.98 -24.69 -17.87
CA LYS A 209 7.23 -23.92 -17.90
C LYS A 209 8.36 -24.69 -17.21
N ASP A 210 9.57 -24.57 -17.75
CA ASP A 210 10.80 -24.96 -17.04
C ASP A 210 11.10 -23.88 -15.99
N MET A 211 11.01 -24.23 -14.71
CA MET A 211 11.19 -23.28 -13.63
C MET A 211 12.65 -22.83 -13.45
N GLU A 212 13.63 -23.64 -13.84
CA GLU A 212 15.04 -23.24 -13.81
C GLU A 212 15.29 -22.17 -14.89
N GLN A 213 14.83 -22.43 -16.11
CA GLN A 213 14.89 -21.45 -17.19
C GLN A 213 14.12 -20.17 -16.85
N PHE A 214 12.89 -20.32 -16.32
CA PHE A 214 12.07 -19.20 -15.87
C PHE A 214 12.86 -18.28 -14.94
N TRP A 215 13.46 -18.82 -13.87
CA TRP A 215 14.22 -18.00 -12.92
C TRP A 215 15.48 -17.41 -13.53
N ALA A 216 16.19 -18.16 -14.39
CA ALA A 216 17.35 -17.64 -15.12
C ALA A 216 16.99 -16.43 -15.99
N GLU A 217 15.83 -16.46 -16.66
CA GLU A 217 15.33 -15.33 -17.46
C GLU A 217 15.06 -14.09 -16.59
N ARG A 218 14.43 -14.23 -15.40
CA ARG A 218 14.20 -13.06 -14.53
C ARG A 218 15.48 -12.47 -13.98
N LYS A 219 16.46 -13.31 -13.63
CA LYS A 219 17.78 -12.84 -13.16
C LYS A 219 18.52 -12.04 -14.23
N ALA A 220 18.30 -12.37 -15.50
CA ALA A 220 18.88 -11.65 -16.64
C ALA A 220 18.03 -10.45 -17.11
N ASP A 221 16.76 -10.35 -16.71
CA ASP A 221 15.82 -9.33 -17.18
C ASP A 221 16.07 -7.98 -16.47
N PRO A 222 16.41 -6.89 -17.20
CA PRO A 222 16.51 -5.56 -16.62
C PRO A 222 15.23 -5.05 -15.97
N GLN A 223 14.05 -5.58 -16.31
CA GLN A 223 12.79 -5.23 -15.63
C GLN A 223 12.71 -5.76 -14.19
N SER A 224 13.58 -6.71 -13.83
CA SER A 224 13.77 -7.16 -12.45
C SER A 224 14.63 -6.20 -11.61
N ASP A 225 15.30 -5.21 -12.22
CA ASP A 225 16.07 -4.18 -11.50
C ASP A 225 15.12 -3.15 -10.87
N ALA A 226 14.78 -3.35 -9.60
CA ALA A 226 14.03 -2.39 -8.80
C ALA A 226 14.94 -1.46 -7.97
N GLY A 227 16.25 -1.44 -8.22
CA GLY A 227 17.21 -0.57 -7.55
C GLY A 227 17.10 0.90 -7.94
N LYS A 228 16.40 1.21 -9.03
CA LYS A 228 16.24 2.57 -9.59
C LYS A 228 14.77 2.99 -9.72
N PRO A 229 14.02 3.10 -8.60
CA PRO A 229 12.56 3.26 -8.61
C PRO A 229 12.05 4.56 -9.27
N CYS A 230 12.91 5.56 -9.48
CA CYS A 230 12.49 6.88 -9.93
C CYS A 230 12.64 7.12 -11.44
N LEU A 231 12.98 6.09 -12.22
CA LEU A 231 13.42 6.24 -13.62
C LEU A 231 12.45 5.68 -14.67
N SER A 232 11.30 5.12 -14.28
CA SER A 232 10.30 4.68 -15.25
C SER A 232 9.80 5.87 -16.09
N PRO A 233 10.06 5.91 -17.42
CA PRO A 233 9.58 6.99 -18.26
C PRO A 233 8.05 6.97 -18.40
N PHE A 234 7.43 5.80 -18.20
CA PHE A 234 5.97 5.66 -18.18
C PHE A 234 5.37 6.34 -16.96
N ASP A 235 5.99 6.18 -15.79
CA ASP A 235 5.52 6.81 -14.55
C ASP A 235 5.57 8.33 -14.63
N GLN A 236 6.56 8.88 -15.31
CA GLN A 236 6.68 10.34 -15.57
C GLN A 236 5.51 10.89 -16.40
N VAL A 237 4.77 10.04 -17.12
CA VAL A 237 3.60 10.42 -17.92
C VAL A 237 2.30 10.24 -17.13
N VAL A 238 2.16 9.12 -16.41
CA VAL A 238 0.86 8.71 -15.82
C VAL A 238 0.70 9.05 -14.34
N LEU A 239 1.79 9.29 -13.61
CA LEU A 239 1.68 9.62 -12.19
C LEU A 239 1.41 11.11 -11.92
N PRO A 240 1.98 12.09 -12.65
CA PRO A 240 1.73 13.51 -12.36
C PRO A 240 0.28 13.98 -12.58
N ARG A 241 -0.48 13.29 -13.44
CA ARG A 241 -1.87 13.62 -13.82
C ARG A 241 -2.54 12.41 -14.47
N THR A 242 -3.83 12.51 -14.75
CA THR A 242 -4.56 11.57 -15.63
C THR A 242 -4.34 11.95 -17.11
N PRO A 243 -3.53 11.22 -17.89
CA PRO A 243 -3.38 11.46 -19.32
C PRO A 243 -4.55 10.87 -20.14
N SER A 244 -4.77 11.40 -21.34
CA SER A 244 -5.68 10.78 -22.30
C SER A 244 -5.11 9.48 -22.87
N MET A 245 -5.97 8.61 -23.40
CA MET A 245 -5.52 7.37 -24.07
C MET A 245 -4.61 7.65 -25.27
N GLU A 246 -4.76 8.80 -25.93
CA GLU A 246 -3.86 9.23 -27.02
C GLU A 246 -2.46 9.57 -26.48
N GLU A 247 -2.40 10.30 -25.36
CA GLU A 247 -1.13 10.65 -24.70
C GLU A 247 -0.40 9.40 -24.18
N ILE A 248 -1.14 8.47 -23.57
CA ILE A 248 -0.61 7.17 -23.14
C ILE A 248 -0.06 6.40 -24.34
N GLY A 249 -0.86 6.29 -25.41
CA GLY A 249 -0.46 5.59 -26.63
C GLY A 249 0.81 6.17 -27.24
N LYS A 250 0.91 7.49 -27.32
CA LYS A 250 2.10 8.18 -27.79
C LYS A 250 3.31 7.90 -26.90
N ALA A 251 3.17 7.99 -25.58
CA ALA A 251 4.26 7.71 -24.66
C ALA A 251 4.78 6.27 -24.79
N MET A 252 3.88 5.29 -24.89
CA MET A 252 4.25 3.88 -25.10
C MET A 252 5.01 3.68 -26.43
N MET A 253 4.57 4.35 -27.50
CA MET A 253 5.28 4.34 -28.80
C MET A 253 6.68 4.96 -28.69
N ASP A 254 6.80 6.13 -28.07
CA ASP A 254 8.09 6.83 -27.90
C ASP A 254 9.07 5.99 -27.07
N MET A 255 8.60 5.30 -26.04
CA MET A 255 9.41 4.39 -25.23
C MET A 255 9.87 3.16 -26.01
N ALA A 256 8.95 2.51 -26.74
CA ALA A 256 9.28 1.35 -27.56
C ALA A 256 10.28 1.72 -28.66
N GLN A 257 10.10 2.87 -29.31
CA GLN A 257 11.03 3.38 -30.31
C GLN A 257 12.42 3.62 -29.71
N LYS A 258 12.53 4.31 -28.58
CA LYS A 258 13.82 4.55 -27.90
C LYS A 258 14.49 3.24 -27.48
N GLY A 259 13.71 2.27 -26.99
CA GLY A 259 14.20 0.94 -26.65
C GLY A 259 14.87 0.28 -27.85
N LEU A 260 14.21 0.28 -29.00
CA LEU A 260 14.74 -0.32 -30.23
C LEU A 260 15.93 0.46 -30.81
N GLU A 261 15.91 1.79 -30.75
CA GLU A 261 17.04 2.65 -31.19
C GLU A 261 18.29 2.43 -30.33
N SER A 262 18.14 1.95 -29.09
CA SER A 262 19.26 1.63 -28.21
C SER A 262 19.87 0.24 -28.44
N MET A 263 19.23 -0.61 -29.24
CA MET A 263 19.70 -1.97 -29.52
C MET A 263 20.77 -2.00 -30.61
N SER A 264 21.70 -2.96 -30.51
CA SER A 264 22.62 -3.24 -31.61
C SER A 264 21.85 -3.84 -32.80
N PRO A 265 22.37 -3.69 -34.05
CA PRO A 265 21.75 -4.32 -35.22
C PRO A 265 21.57 -5.84 -35.09
N GLU A 266 22.51 -6.51 -34.40
CA GLU A 266 22.49 -7.95 -34.13
C GLU A 266 21.37 -8.31 -33.15
N ALA A 267 21.25 -7.57 -32.04
CA ALA A 267 20.18 -7.76 -31.05
C ALA A 267 18.80 -7.50 -31.65
N LEU A 268 18.68 -6.49 -32.51
CA LEU A 268 17.43 -6.18 -33.20
C LEU A 268 17.02 -7.30 -34.17
N ALA A 269 17.97 -7.85 -34.94
CA ALA A 269 17.71 -8.98 -35.84
C ALA A 269 17.32 -10.25 -35.07
N GLU A 270 18.00 -10.52 -33.94
CA GLU A 270 17.67 -11.63 -33.05
C GLU A 270 16.26 -11.49 -32.45
N GLN A 271 15.90 -10.29 -32.00
CA GLN A 271 14.56 -10.03 -31.48
C GLN A 271 13.47 -10.17 -32.55
N LYS A 272 13.69 -9.67 -33.77
CA LYS A 272 12.76 -9.89 -34.90
C LYS A 272 12.57 -11.39 -35.18
N LYS A 273 13.67 -12.14 -35.22
CA LYS A 273 13.65 -13.60 -35.42
C LYS A 273 12.91 -14.31 -34.29
N ALA A 274 13.13 -13.92 -33.03
CA ALA A 274 12.43 -14.48 -31.87
C ALA A 274 10.92 -14.24 -31.93
N LEU A 275 10.49 -13.09 -32.46
CA LEU A 275 9.07 -12.75 -32.68
C LEU A 275 8.48 -13.37 -33.96
N GLY A 276 9.27 -14.15 -34.72
CA GLY A 276 8.85 -14.74 -36.00
C GLY A 276 8.60 -13.72 -37.11
N LEU A 277 9.26 -12.56 -37.04
CA LEU A 277 9.11 -11.45 -37.98
C LEU A 277 10.23 -11.42 -39.04
N ASP A 278 9.90 -10.91 -40.22
CA ASP A 278 10.85 -10.64 -41.30
C ASP A 278 11.86 -9.54 -40.88
N GLU A 279 13.07 -9.54 -41.43
CA GLU A 279 14.08 -8.51 -41.18
C GLU A 279 13.58 -7.09 -41.51
N ASN A 280 12.65 -6.97 -42.46
CA ASN A 280 12.03 -5.70 -42.87
C ASN A 280 10.77 -5.34 -42.09
N ALA A 281 10.38 -6.14 -41.08
CA ALA A 281 9.20 -5.85 -40.27
C ALA A 281 9.29 -4.45 -39.65
N SER A 282 8.18 -3.74 -39.70
CA SER A 282 8.02 -2.40 -39.16
C SER A 282 8.03 -2.38 -37.64
N LEU A 283 8.31 -1.21 -37.06
CA LEU A 283 8.21 -0.97 -35.62
C LEU A 283 6.84 -1.37 -35.06
N GLN A 284 5.76 -1.06 -35.79
CA GLN A 284 4.40 -1.42 -35.37
C GLN A 284 4.17 -2.93 -35.35
N GLU A 285 4.68 -3.67 -36.33
CA GLU A 285 4.57 -5.14 -36.36
C GLU A 285 5.37 -5.79 -35.24
N MET A 286 6.58 -5.29 -34.98
CA MET A 286 7.38 -5.71 -33.83
C MET A 286 6.62 -5.48 -32.52
N MET A 287 6.13 -4.27 -32.29
CA MET A 287 5.38 -3.95 -31.07
C MET A 287 4.11 -4.79 -30.93
N ALA A 288 3.36 -5.01 -32.01
CA ALA A 288 2.17 -5.85 -31.99
C ALA A 288 2.51 -7.29 -31.57
N LYS A 289 3.57 -7.87 -32.15
CA LYS A 289 4.04 -9.22 -31.79
C LYS A 289 4.63 -9.30 -30.39
N THR A 290 5.39 -8.29 -29.95
CA THR A 290 5.91 -8.22 -28.59
C THR A 290 4.77 -8.15 -27.58
N MET A 291 3.74 -7.32 -27.82
CA MET A 291 2.57 -7.22 -26.95
C MET A 291 1.74 -8.50 -26.95
N GLU A 292 1.63 -9.18 -28.10
CA GLU A 292 0.97 -10.50 -28.22
C GLU A 292 1.73 -11.57 -27.42
N ALA A 293 3.05 -11.68 -27.59
CA ALA A 293 3.91 -12.61 -26.84
C ALA A 293 3.89 -12.32 -25.34
N TYR A 294 4.01 -11.04 -24.95
CA TYR A 294 3.96 -10.62 -23.55
C TYR A 294 2.62 -10.99 -22.89
N ARG A 295 1.50 -10.86 -23.61
CA ARG A 295 0.17 -11.25 -23.09
C ARG A 295 0.00 -12.76 -22.91
N ILE A 296 0.71 -13.58 -23.67
CA ILE A 296 0.55 -15.04 -23.66
C ILE A 296 1.54 -15.71 -22.70
N GLU A 297 2.77 -15.21 -22.61
CA GLU A 297 3.86 -15.93 -21.94
C GLU A 297 4.35 -15.29 -20.64
N TYR A 298 4.08 -14.00 -20.40
CA TYR A 298 4.60 -13.30 -19.23
C TYR A 298 3.83 -13.68 -17.97
N VAL A 299 4.56 -14.28 -17.04
CA VAL A 299 4.13 -14.48 -15.66
C VAL A 299 4.85 -13.43 -14.83
N ASP A 300 4.16 -12.80 -13.89
CA ASP A 300 4.80 -11.84 -12.99
C ASP A 300 5.27 -12.55 -11.71
N ALA A 301 6.59 -12.71 -11.54
CA ALA A 301 7.17 -13.40 -10.38
C ALA A 301 6.77 -12.77 -9.04
N ARG A 302 6.47 -11.47 -9.02
CA ARG A 302 6.07 -10.72 -7.81
C ARG A 302 4.68 -11.13 -7.31
N THR A 303 3.91 -11.84 -8.12
CA THR A 303 2.57 -12.33 -7.78
C THR A 303 2.56 -13.74 -7.23
N MET A 304 3.72 -14.40 -7.16
CA MET A 304 3.85 -15.72 -6.56
C MET A 304 3.47 -15.64 -5.07
N PRO A 305 2.57 -16.53 -4.58
CA PRO A 305 2.21 -16.53 -3.18
C PRO A 305 3.42 -16.64 -2.24
N GLY A 306 3.47 -15.78 -1.22
CA GLY A 306 4.53 -15.68 -0.23
C GLY A 306 5.87 -15.11 -0.67
N ILE A 307 6.05 -14.77 -1.95
CA ILE A 307 7.36 -14.36 -2.47
C ILE A 307 7.87 -13.05 -1.86
N LEU A 308 6.99 -12.08 -1.61
CA LEU A 308 7.35 -10.79 -1.03
C LEU A 308 7.38 -10.85 0.49
N TYR A 309 6.59 -11.74 1.10
CA TYR A 309 6.74 -12.07 2.51
C TYR A 309 8.17 -12.56 2.80
N GLU A 310 8.68 -13.47 1.97
CA GLU A 310 10.04 -14.01 2.09
C GLU A 310 11.12 -12.94 1.82
N HIS A 311 11.04 -12.29 0.66
CA HIS A 311 12.17 -11.48 0.16
C HIS A 311 12.09 -9.99 0.49
N MET A 312 10.98 -9.50 1.06
CA MET A 312 10.85 -8.12 1.54
C MET A 312 10.45 -8.04 3.01
N VAL A 313 9.34 -8.68 3.42
CA VAL A 313 8.80 -8.51 4.77
C VAL A 313 9.75 -9.06 5.84
N LYS A 314 10.26 -10.29 5.65
CA LYS A 314 11.24 -10.89 6.58
C LYS A 314 12.56 -10.11 6.67
N GLN A 315 12.90 -9.30 5.66
CA GLN A 315 14.14 -8.50 5.64
C GLN A 315 14.10 -7.34 6.64
N ILE A 316 12.91 -6.89 7.02
CA ILE A 316 12.71 -5.82 8.00
C ILE A 316 12.11 -6.31 9.32
N ALA A 317 11.77 -7.59 9.43
CA ALA A 317 11.26 -8.12 10.68
C ALA A 317 12.40 -8.61 11.58
N PRO A 318 12.29 -8.47 12.92
CA PRO A 318 11.21 -7.83 13.67
C PRO A 318 11.55 -6.38 14.06
N PHE A 319 11.80 -5.47 13.11
CA PHE A 319 12.06 -4.05 13.42
C PHE A 319 10.86 -3.45 14.15
N SER A 320 11.01 -3.12 15.44
CA SER A 320 9.91 -2.66 16.28
C SER A 320 9.19 -1.46 15.67
N ALA A 321 7.86 -1.53 15.62
CA ALA A 321 7.01 -0.52 15.03
C ALA A 321 5.79 -0.22 15.93
N ARG A 322 5.29 1.01 15.84
CA ARG A 322 4.05 1.47 16.48
C ARG A 322 2.82 0.94 15.77
N GLY A 323 2.87 0.76 14.45
CA GLY A 323 1.81 0.18 13.65
C GLY A 323 2.18 0.03 12.16
N VAL A 324 1.28 -0.57 11.39
CA VAL A 324 1.42 -0.80 9.95
C VAL A 324 0.34 -0.03 9.20
N LEU A 325 0.74 0.73 8.19
CA LEU A 325 -0.15 1.33 7.19
C LEU A 325 -0.25 0.38 6.01
N TRP A 326 -1.45 0.04 5.57
CA TRP A 326 -1.68 -0.91 4.50
C TRP A 326 -2.60 -0.32 3.42
N TYR A 327 -2.10 -0.16 2.20
CA TYR A 327 -2.93 0.30 1.08
C TYR A 327 -2.72 -0.61 -0.12
N GLN A 328 -3.67 -1.54 -0.27
CA GLN A 328 -3.70 -2.57 -1.30
C GLN A 328 -5.14 -3.03 -1.52
N GLY A 329 -5.39 -3.66 -2.67
CA GLY A 329 -6.62 -4.38 -2.98
C GLY A 329 -6.97 -4.34 -4.45
N GLU A 330 -6.41 -3.38 -5.20
CA GLU A 330 -6.73 -3.15 -6.61
C GLU A 330 -6.38 -4.37 -7.47
N SER A 331 -5.24 -5.01 -7.18
CA SER A 331 -4.80 -6.21 -7.90
C SER A 331 -5.54 -7.48 -7.47
N ASP A 332 -6.16 -7.50 -6.29
CA ASP A 332 -6.94 -8.65 -5.80
C ASP A 332 -8.33 -8.74 -6.41
N ASP A 333 -8.70 -7.76 -7.24
CA ASP A 333 -9.92 -7.80 -8.04
C ASP A 333 -9.79 -8.74 -9.25
N VAL A 334 -9.66 -10.03 -8.95
CA VAL A 334 -9.62 -11.10 -9.93
C VAL A 334 -10.97 -11.82 -9.91
N PRO A 335 -11.67 -11.92 -11.06
CA PRO A 335 -12.97 -12.57 -11.14
C PRO A 335 -13.01 -13.95 -10.49
N GLY A 336 -13.87 -14.09 -9.48
CA GLY A 336 -14.07 -15.33 -8.71
C GLY A 336 -13.21 -15.46 -7.46
N LEU A 337 -12.23 -14.57 -7.25
CA LEU A 337 -11.33 -14.60 -6.09
C LEU A 337 -11.56 -13.43 -5.11
N GLN A 338 -12.30 -12.39 -5.51
CA GLN A 338 -12.42 -11.15 -4.74
C GLN A 338 -12.96 -11.36 -3.31
N SER A 339 -13.90 -12.29 -3.14
CA SER A 339 -14.50 -12.56 -1.83
C SER A 339 -13.54 -13.20 -0.83
N LEU A 340 -12.38 -13.70 -1.27
CA LEU A 340 -11.35 -14.25 -0.38
C LEU A 340 -10.61 -13.13 0.37
N TYR A 341 -10.69 -11.88 -0.09
CA TYR A 341 -9.88 -10.79 0.44
C TYR A 341 -10.04 -10.56 1.96
N THR A 342 -11.23 -10.81 2.51
CA THR A 342 -11.44 -10.74 3.98
C THR A 342 -10.55 -11.71 4.73
N ASP A 343 -10.48 -12.97 4.28
CA ASP A 343 -9.68 -14.00 4.94
C ASP A 343 -8.18 -13.82 4.66
N MET A 344 -7.84 -13.32 3.46
CA MET A 344 -6.47 -12.92 3.12
C MET A 344 -5.96 -11.81 4.04
N MET A 345 -6.74 -10.74 4.24
CA MET A 345 -6.38 -9.65 5.16
C MET A 345 -6.24 -10.12 6.61
N LYS A 346 -7.13 -10.99 7.08
CA LYS A 346 -7.02 -11.64 8.41
C LYS A 346 -5.71 -12.43 8.54
N GLY A 347 -5.40 -13.23 7.52
CA GLY A 347 -4.17 -14.02 7.45
C GLY A 347 -2.92 -13.15 7.46
N LEU A 348 -2.90 -12.11 6.61
CA LEU A 348 -1.78 -11.15 6.52
C LEU A 348 -1.49 -10.47 7.85
N VAL A 349 -2.52 -9.92 8.52
CA VAL A 349 -2.37 -9.28 9.83
C VAL A 349 -1.84 -10.28 10.86
N SER A 350 -2.35 -11.52 10.85
CA SER A 350 -1.88 -12.59 11.73
C SER A 350 -0.41 -12.95 11.49
N ASP A 351 -0.01 -13.13 10.23
CA ASP A 351 1.36 -13.50 9.85
C ASP A 351 2.35 -12.42 10.28
N TRP A 352 2.04 -11.15 10.01
CA TRP A 352 2.90 -10.03 10.37
C TRP A 352 2.97 -9.84 11.89
N ARG A 353 1.86 -9.95 12.63
CA ARG A 353 1.89 -9.92 14.11
C ARG A 353 2.80 -10.99 14.69
N LYS A 354 2.70 -12.22 14.15
CA LYS A 354 3.57 -13.34 14.54
C LYS A 354 5.04 -13.04 14.21
N LEU A 355 5.31 -12.55 13.00
CA LEU A 355 6.66 -12.25 12.54
C LEU A 355 7.32 -11.11 13.35
N TRP A 356 6.54 -10.09 13.74
CA TRP A 356 6.98 -9.00 14.62
C TRP A 356 7.05 -9.37 16.11
N LYS A 357 6.50 -10.52 16.50
CA LYS A 357 6.37 -10.92 17.91
C LYS A 357 5.54 -9.91 18.72
N ASP A 358 4.52 -9.34 18.09
CA ASP A 358 3.60 -8.35 18.67
C ASP A 358 2.17 -8.70 18.21
N GLU A 359 1.46 -9.51 19.01
CA GLU A 359 0.07 -9.92 18.73
C GLU A 359 -0.92 -8.75 18.72
N ALA A 360 -0.54 -7.61 19.31
CA ALA A 360 -1.34 -6.40 19.37
C ALA A 360 -0.89 -5.34 18.36
N LEU A 361 0.02 -5.66 17.43
CA LEU A 361 0.51 -4.72 16.43
C LEU A 361 -0.68 -4.13 15.65
N PRO A 362 -0.92 -2.80 15.73
CA PRO A 362 -2.03 -2.17 15.04
C PRO A 362 -1.81 -2.10 13.53
N PHE A 363 -2.88 -2.29 12.77
CA PHE A 363 -2.93 -2.10 11.32
C PHE A 363 -3.93 -1.01 10.96
N PHE A 364 -3.58 -0.21 9.96
CA PHE A 364 -4.41 0.84 9.40
C PHE A 364 -4.53 0.60 7.90
N GLU A 365 -5.63 0.00 7.47
CA GLU A 365 -5.91 -0.26 6.06
C GLU A 365 -6.62 0.90 5.39
N VAL A 366 -6.49 1.00 4.06
CA VAL A 366 -7.16 2.01 3.24
C VAL A 366 -8.20 1.33 2.34
N GLN A 367 -9.46 1.71 2.49
CA GLN A 367 -10.55 1.21 1.65
C GLN A 367 -10.38 1.69 0.20
N LEU A 368 -10.65 0.88 -0.82
CA LEU A 368 -10.54 1.36 -2.21
C LEU A 368 -11.56 2.50 -2.52
N PRO A 369 -11.21 3.48 -3.38
CA PRO A 369 -12.08 4.59 -3.73
C PRO A 369 -13.07 4.22 -4.86
N GLY A 370 -13.80 5.20 -5.40
CA GLY A 370 -14.55 5.03 -6.66
C GLY A 370 -13.62 4.99 -7.87
N TRP A 371 -13.92 4.13 -8.85
CA TRP A 371 -13.09 3.94 -10.05
C TRP A 371 -13.90 3.29 -11.17
N ARG A 372 -13.77 3.73 -12.43
CA ARG A 372 -14.45 3.09 -13.57
C ARG A 372 -13.52 2.21 -14.38
N ASP A 373 -12.47 2.82 -14.91
CA ASP A 373 -11.57 2.19 -15.86
C ASP A 373 -10.19 2.85 -15.82
N TRP A 374 -9.18 2.13 -16.30
CA TRP A 374 -7.82 2.64 -16.45
C TRP A 374 -7.09 1.82 -17.51
N MET A 375 -6.78 2.45 -18.64
CA MET A 375 -6.14 1.77 -19.78
C MET A 375 -6.94 0.53 -20.21
N MET A 376 -6.34 -0.66 -20.11
CA MET A 376 -6.98 -1.93 -20.44
C MET A 376 -7.78 -2.53 -19.26
N GLN A 377 -7.67 -1.95 -18.06
CA GLN A 377 -8.37 -2.42 -16.87
C GLN A 377 -9.79 -1.87 -16.89
N THR A 378 -10.76 -2.78 -16.96
CA THR A 378 -12.19 -2.48 -17.01
C THR A 378 -12.94 -3.58 -16.26
N ASN A 379 -14.17 -3.31 -15.82
CA ASN A 379 -15.08 -4.29 -15.19
C ASN A 379 -14.53 -4.95 -13.91
N LEU A 380 -13.77 -4.21 -13.10
CA LEU A 380 -13.35 -4.66 -11.76
C LEU A 380 -14.53 -4.50 -10.77
N ASP A 381 -14.69 -5.46 -9.84
CA ASP A 381 -15.64 -5.43 -8.74
C ASP A 381 -15.05 -4.84 -7.43
N TYR A 382 -14.70 -3.55 -7.47
CA TYR A 382 -14.23 -2.81 -6.28
C TYR A 382 -15.28 -2.80 -5.17
N ALA A 383 -16.56 -3.00 -5.47
CA ALA A 383 -17.60 -3.08 -4.45
C ALA A 383 -17.43 -4.32 -3.56
N THR A 384 -17.04 -5.46 -4.12
CA THR A 384 -16.72 -6.66 -3.33
C THR A 384 -15.46 -6.47 -2.49
N ILE A 385 -14.37 -5.94 -3.06
CA ILE A 385 -13.13 -5.68 -2.31
C ILE A 385 -13.35 -4.71 -1.14
N ARG A 386 -14.06 -3.59 -1.37
CA ARG A 386 -14.39 -2.61 -0.31
C ARG A 386 -15.19 -3.23 0.84
N ARG A 387 -16.14 -4.11 0.52
CA ARG A 387 -16.90 -4.86 1.53
C ARG A 387 -15.98 -5.81 2.31
N CYS A 388 -15.03 -6.45 1.62
CA CYS A 388 -14.08 -7.35 2.27
C CYS A 388 -13.13 -6.63 3.22
N GLN A 389 -12.65 -5.43 2.85
CA GLN A 389 -11.88 -4.53 3.71
C GLN A 389 -12.70 -4.15 4.95
N GLU A 390 -13.91 -3.63 4.76
CA GLU A 390 -14.80 -3.26 5.87
C GLU A 390 -15.06 -4.44 6.82
N GLU A 391 -15.28 -5.65 6.29
CA GLU A 391 -15.49 -6.85 7.11
C GLU A 391 -14.22 -7.27 7.88
N ALA A 392 -13.04 -7.15 7.26
CA ALA A 392 -11.78 -7.42 7.95
C ALA A 392 -11.59 -6.45 9.13
N ALA A 393 -11.74 -5.14 8.91
CA ALA A 393 -11.61 -4.14 9.97
C ALA A 393 -12.66 -4.26 11.09
N LYS A 394 -13.85 -4.80 10.80
CA LYS A 394 -14.87 -5.09 11.82
C LYS A 394 -14.54 -6.29 12.69
N THR A 395 -13.77 -7.25 12.17
CA THR A 395 -13.62 -8.57 12.79
C THR A 395 -12.22 -8.85 13.32
N VAL A 396 -11.23 -8.03 12.98
CA VAL A 396 -9.86 -8.14 13.47
C VAL A 396 -9.57 -7.02 14.47
N ASP A 397 -9.37 -7.39 15.73
CA ASP A 397 -8.99 -6.44 16.76
C ASP A 397 -7.69 -5.71 16.39
N GLY A 398 -7.69 -4.38 16.50
CA GLY A 398 -6.56 -3.54 16.15
C GLY A 398 -6.30 -3.37 14.65
N LEU A 399 -7.23 -3.78 13.78
CA LEU A 399 -7.27 -3.39 12.36
C LEU A 399 -8.30 -2.27 12.18
N TYR A 400 -7.84 -1.11 11.73
CA TYR A 400 -8.66 0.07 11.53
C TYR A 400 -8.67 0.44 10.04
N MET A 401 -9.79 0.95 9.54
CA MET A 401 -9.96 1.27 8.12
C MET A 401 -10.17 2.76 7.90
N ALA A 402 -9.36 3.37 7.03
CA ALA A 402 -9.58 4.71 6.49
C ALA A 402 -10.43 4.61 5.23
N SER A 403 -11.59 5.28 5.20
CA SER A 403 -12.38 5.40 3.97
C SER A 403 -11.88 6.55 3.11
N ILE A 404 -11.72 6.27 1.82
CA ILE A 404 -11.26 7.24 0.80
C ILE A 404 -12.21 7.27 -0.41
N ALA A 405 -13.49 6.98 -0.18
CA ALA A 405 -14.53 6.88 -1.20
C ALA A 405 -14.66 8.15 -2.09
N ASP A 406 -14.29 9.32 -1.58
CA ASP A 406 -14.38 10.64 -2.24
C ASP A 406 -13.14 11.07 -3.03
N VAL A 407 -11.99 10.41 -2.85
CA VAL A 407 -10.72 10.82 -3.49
C VAL A 407 -10.34 9.96 -4.69
N GLY A 408 -11.29 9.19 -5.24
CA GLY A 408 -11.10 8.41 -6.47
C GLY A 408 -10.94 9.28 -7.71
N GLU A 409 -10.47 8.68 -8.79
CA GLU A 409 -10.44 9.28 -10.13
C GLU A 409 -11.11 8.32 -11.13
N GLU A 410 -12.04 8.85 -11.93
CA GLU A 410 -12.93 8.05 -12.78
C GLU A 410 -12.16 7.17 -13.76
N HIS A 411 -11.14 7.76 -14.36
CA HIS A 411 -10.29 7.18 -15.40
C HIS A 411 -8.84 7.09 -14.95
N ASP A 412 -8.57 6.90 -13.65
CA ASP A 412 -7.22 6.68 -13.13
C ASP A 412 -7.27 5.80 -11.88
N ILE A 413 -6.56 4.68 -11.92
CA ILE A 413 -6.49 3.76 -10.77
C ILE A 413 -5.59 4.30 -9.65
N HIS A 414 -4.79 5.34 -9.93
CA HIS A 414 -3.87 5.96 -8.99
C HIS A 414 -4.34 7.37 -8.63
N PRO A 415 -5.28 7.55 -7.69
CA PRO A 415 -5.74 8.88 -7.32
C PRO A 415 -4.61 9.75 -6.76
N LYS A 416 -4.52 11.02 -7.18
CA LYS A 416 -3.35 11.87 -6.86
C LYS A 416 -3.40 12.54 -5.50
N ASP A 417 -4.57 12.61 -4.87
CA ASP A 417 -4.75 13.22 -3.53
C ASP A 417 -4.32 12.25 -2.42
N LYS A 418 -3.01 12.07 -2.26
CA LYS A 418 -2.45 11.18 -1.22
C LYS A 418 -2.40 11.86 0.14
N ARG A 419 -2.44 13.20 0.17
CA ARG A 419 -2.53 13.98 1.42
C ARG A 419 -3.76 13.61 2.23
N THR A 420 -4.93 13.52 1.59
CA THR A 420 -6.18 13.17 2.28
C THR A 420 -6.12 11.74 2.84
N VAL A 421 -5.53 10.80 2.09
CA VAL A 421 -5.32 9.42 2.56
C VAL A 421 -4.43 9.38 3.81
N GLY A 422 -3.27 10.04 3.75
CA GLY A 422 -2.33 10.11 4.88
C GLY A 422 -2.92 10.77 6.11
N HIS A 423 -3.69 11.86 5.92
CA HIS A 423 -4.42 12.55 7.00
C HIS A 423 -5.42 11.62 7.70
N ARG A 424 -6.26 10.90 6.94
CA ARG A 424 -7.25 9.99 7.53
C ARG A 424 -6.63 8.83 8.29
N LEU A 425 -5.52 8.28 7.80
CA LEU A 425 -4.72 7.31 8.54
C LEU A 425 -4.17 7.91 9.85
N ALA A 426 -3.72 9.17 9.82
CA ALA A 426 -3.19 9.85 11.01
C ALA A 426 -4.29 10.08 12.05
N LEU A 427 -5.51 10.44 11.64
CA LEU A 427 -6.66 10.55 12.54
C LEU A 427 -6.94 9.22 13.26
N LEU A 428 -6.91 8.09 12.56
CA LEU A 428 -7.08 6.77 13.18
C LEU A 428 -5.99 6.49 14.22
N ALA A 429 -4.72 6.73 13.87
CA ALA A 429 -3.61 6.50 14.79
C ALA A 429 -3.67 7.43 16.03
N ARG A 430 -3.99 8.72 15.83
CA ARG A 430 -4.20 9.71 16.90
C ARG A 430 -5.28 9.29 17.88
N LYS A 431 -6.42 8.80 17.37
CA LYS A 431 -7.49 8.26 18.23
C LYS A 431 -7.07 6.99 18.96
N TYR A 432 -6.70 5.94 18.21
CA TYR A 432 -6.59 4.60 18.76
C TYR A 432 -5.26 4.31 19.46
N LEU A 433 -4.18 5.04 19.13
CA LEU A 433 -2.86 4.81 19.72
C LEU A 433 -2.44 5.91 20.71
N TYR A 434 -2.91 7.14 20.49
CA TYR A 434 -2.54 8.30 21.32
C TYR A 434 -3.70 8.82 22.17
N GLY A 435 -4.88 8.21 22.08
CA GLY A 435 -6.03 8.49 22.95
C GLY A 435 -6.67 9.85 22.73
N GLU A 436 -6.49 10.46 21.57
CA GLU A 436 -7.16 11.71 21.23
C GLU A 436 -8.67 11.47 21.02
N ASP A 437 -9.51 12.32 21.63
CA ASP A 437 -10.95 12.31 21.39
C ASP A 437 -11.27 13.07 20.10
N ILE A 438 -11.12 12.37 18.98
CA ILE A 438 -11.34 12.90 17.63
C ILE A 438 -12.24 11.96 16.82
N LEU A 439 -13.02 12.55 15.91
CA LEU A 439 -13.81 11.82 14.93
C LEU A 439 -12.91 11.41 13.76
N CYS A 440 -12.76 10.09 13.53
CA CYS A 440 -11.90 9.54 12.49
C CYS A 440 -12.57 8.43 11.67
N GLU A 441 -13.76 7.99 12.09
CA GLU A 441 -14.51 6.92 11.45
C GLU A 441 -15.50 7.48 10.41
N ALA A 442 -15.68 6.71 9.33
CA ALA A 442 -16.60 7.07 8.26
C ALA A 442 -18.06 6.85 8.68
N PRO A 443 -18.98 7.78 8.35
CA PRO A 443 -20.40 7.58 8.62
C PRO A 443 -20.93 6.33 7.91
N ARG A 444 -21.72 5.54 8.62
CA ARG A 444 -22.31 4.29 8.10
C ARG A 444 -23.73 4.07 8.61
N PRO A 445 -24.62 3.43 7.85
CA PRO A 445 -25.97 3.16 8.32
C PRO A 445 -25.98 2.34 9.61
N GLU A 446 -26.68 2.84 10.63
CA GLU A 446 -26.94 2.15 11.91
C GLU A 446 -28.39 1.65 11.98
N GLY A 447 -29.31 2.34 11.30
CA GLY A 447 -30.71 1.94 11.23
C GLY A 447 -31.46 2.69 10.14
N ILE A 448 -32.55 2.09 9.67
CA ILE A 448 -33.45 2.69 8.69
C ILE A 448 -34.89 2.63 9.21
N LYS A 449 -35.64 3.71 9.01
CA LYS A 449 -37.06 3.79 9.34
C LYS A 449 -37.80 4.51 8.23
N ARG A 450 -38.92 3.94 7.79
CA ARG A 450 -39.82 4.57 6.83
C ARG A 450 -41.15 4.90 7.50
N GLU A 451 -41.59 6.13 7.33
CA GLU A 451 -42.88 6.65 7.81
C GLU A 451 -43.54 7.44 6.68
N GLY A 452 -44.54 6.85 6.03
CA GLY A 452 -45.19 7.46 4.87
C GLY A 452 -44.23 7.68 3.70
N ASP A 453 -44.09 8.93 3.28
CA ASP A 453 -43.18 9.40 2.23
C ASP A 453 -41.74 9.60 2.71
N THR A 454 -41.48 9.47 4.01
CA THR A 454 -40.20 9.85 4.60
C THR A 454 -39.41 8.61 5.01
N ILE A 455 -38.20 8.48 4.47
CA ILE A 455 -37.21 7.47 4.86
C ILE A 455 -36.11 8.18 5.65
N ARG A 456 -35.84 7.70 6.86
CA ARG A 456 -34.75 8.18 7.71
C ARG A 456 -33.72 7.08 7.88
N ILE A 457 -32.49 7.36 7.48
CA ILE A 457 -31.34 6.50 7.65
C ILE A 457 -30.44 7.13 8.71
N LYS A 458 -30.42 6.53 9.90
CA LYS A 458 -29.55 6.97 10.99
C LYS A 458 -28.12 6.51 10.70
N MET A 459 -27.15 7.41 10.81
CA MET A 459 -25.76 7.14 10.54
C MET A 459 -24.95 7.11 11.83
N ALA A 460 -24.18 6.04 12.05
CA ALA A 460 -23.13 6.04 13.05
C ALA A 460 -22.03 7.04 12.67
N TYR A 461 -21.23 7.49 13.65
CA TYR A 461 -20.11 8.44 13.45
C TYR A 461 -20.51 9.78 12.82
N ALA A 462 -21.73 10.21 13.12
CA ALA A 462 -22.34 11.44 12.61
C ALA A 462 -23.00 12.31 13.70
N LYS A 463 -22.65 12.07 14.98
CA LYS A 463 -23.24 12.77 16.13
C LYS A 463 -23.07 14.29 16.07
N GLU A 464 -21.96 14.75 15.49
CA GLU A 464 -21.65 16.17 15.29
C GLU A 464 -22.29 16.76 14.03
N GLY A 465 -23.03 15.94 13.27
CA GLY A 465 -23.74 16.33 12.06
C GLY A 465 -23.27 15.57 10.82
N LEU A 466 -24.18 15.47 9.85
CA LEU A 466 -23.89 15.13 8.46
C LEU A 466 -23.98 16.38 7.59
N GLU A 467 -23.22 16.36 6.49
CA GLU A 467 -23.24 17.37 5.46
C GLU A 467 -23.37 16.71 4.08
N ILE A 468 -24.23 17.26 3.23
CA ILE A 468 -24.22 17.01 1.79
C ILE A 468 -23.49 18.19 1.15
N ALA A 469 -22.31 17.95 0.59
CA ALA A 469 -21.56 18.98 -0.12
C ALA A 469 -22.20 19.25 -1.49
N GLY A 470 -22.79 20.44 -1.65
CA GLY A 470 -23.53 20.84 -2.84
C GLY A 470 -25.06 20.80 -2.65
N ASP A 471 -25.80 20.98 -3.74
CA ASP A 471 -27.27 21.15 -3.69
C ASP A 471 -28.06 19.83 -3.68
N SER A 472 -27.41 18.70 -3.97
CA SER A 472 -28.05 17.38 -4.07
C SER A 472 -27.09 16.27 -3.67
N ILE A 473 -27.62 15.15 -3.14
CA ILE A 473 -26.81 13.96 -2.87
C ILE A 473 -26.41 13.26 -4.17
N ASN A 474 -25.15 12.85 -4.26
CA ASN A 474 -24.61 12.10 -5.38
C ASN A 474 -24.69 10.59 -5.14
N ALA A 475 -24.74 9.82 -6.23
CA ALA A 475 -24.60 8.36 -6.23
C ALA A 475 -25.58 7.63 -5.28
N LEU A 476 -26.77 8.19 -5.07
CA LEU A 476 -27.85 7.56 -4.31
C LEU A 476 -29.00 7.19 -5.25
N SER A 477 -29.47 5.95 -5.17
CA SER A 477 -30.70 5.51 -5.85
C SER A 477 -31.68 4.90 -4.85
N VAL A 478 -32.97 5.18 -5.06
CA VAL A 478 -34.09 4.58 -4.35
C VAL A 478 -34.90 3.80 -5.38
N LEU A 479 -35.00 2.49 -5.20
CA LEU A 479 -35.57 1.57 -6.18
C LEU A 479 -36.75 0.80 -5.59
N GLU A 480 -37.86 0.74 -6.33
CA GLU A 480 -38.97 -0.17 -6.08
C GLU A 480 -39.03 -1.20 -7.21
N ASN A 481 -38.78 -2.49 -6.93
CA ASN A 481 -38.76 -3.54 -7.94
C ASN A 481 -37.89 -3.20 -9.18
N GLY A 482 -36.78 -2.46 -8.96
CA GLY A 482 -35.86 -2.00 -10.01
C GLY A 482 -36.26 -0.71 -10.71
N ARG A 483 -37.44 -0.12 -10.41
CA ARG A 483 -37.83 1.21 -10.89
C ARG A 483 -37.31 2.28 -9.94
N GLU A 484 -36.67 3.32 -10.48
CA GLU A 484 -36.28 4.50 -9.70
C GLU A 484 -37.49 5.28 -9.19
N ILE A 485 -37.42 5.64 -7.91
CA ILE A 485 -38.38 6.50 -7.22
C ILE A 485 -37.70 7.85 -6.98
N SER A 486 -38.34 8.93 -7.42
CA SER A 486 -37.84 10.29 -7.18
C SER A 486 -37.92 10.66 -5.70
N TYR A 487 -36.92 11.41 -5.22
CA TYR A 487 -36.83 11.82 -3.84
C TYR A 487 -36.08 13.16 -3.69
N GLN A 488 -36.31 13.83 -2.56
CA GLN A 488 -35.46 14.91 -2.06
C GLN A 488 -34.62 14.38 -0.90
N ALA A 489 -33.31 14.61 -0.93
CA ALA A 489 -32.39 14.23 0.13
C ALA A 489 -32.03 15.43 1.00
N LEU A 490 -32.04 15.23 2.32
CA LEU A 490 -31.74 16.22 3.32
C LEU A 490 -30.92 15.58 4.45
N VAL A 491 -30.19 16.39 5.21
CA VAL A 491 -29.55 15.96 6.46
C VAL A 491 -30.32 16.54 7.64
N ASP A 492 -30.50 15.72 8.68
CA ASP A 492 -31.12 16.11 9.94
C ASP A 492 -30.33 15.49 11.09
N GLY A 493 -29.37 16.26 11.63
CA GLY A 493 -28.43 15.79 12.64
C GLY A 493 -27.55 14.65 12.11
N ASP A 494 -27.67 13.48 12.74
CA ASP A 494 -26.94 12.25 12.40
C ASP A 494 -27.64 11.39 11.32
N SER A 495 -28.70 11.91 10.70
CA SER A 495 -29.55 11.14 9.79
C SER A 495 -29.57 11.71 8.38
N LEU A 496 -29.48 10.82 7.39
CA LEU A 496 -29.86 11.09 6.01
C LEU A 496 -31.37 10.86 5.87
N VAL A 497 -32.09 11.89 5.41
CA VAL A 497 -33.54 11.88 5.25
C VAL A 497 -33.89 11.98 3.78
N LEU A 498 -34.65 11.01 3.27
CA LEU A 498 -35.17 10.98 1.91
C LEU A 498 -36.68 11.20 1.97
N ARG A 499 -37.17 12.22 1.27
CA ARG A 499 -38.61 12.45 1.08
C ARG A 499 -38.99 12.02 -0.32
N LEU A 500 -39.81 10.99 -0.44
CA LEU A 500 -40.29 10.47 -1.71
C LEU A 500 -41.24 11.48 -2.36
N GLU A 501 -41.07 11.71 -3.65
CA GLU A 501 -42.00 12.56 -4.43
C GLU A 501 -43.26 11.80 -4.84
N GLU A 502 -43.18 10.47 -4.88
CA GLU A 502 -44.29 9.56 -5.15
C GLU A 502 -44.50 8.64 -3.94
N MET A 503 -45.73 8.64 -3.41
CA MET A 503 -46.12 7.70 -2.38
C MET A 503 -46.14 6.27 -2.94
N THR A 504 -45.48 5.37 -2.22
CA THR A 504 -45.50 3.94 -2.51
C THR A 504 -45.65 3.15 -1.21
N GLU A 505 -46.08 1.89 -1.30
CA GLU A 505 -46.21 0.96 -0.17
C GLU A 505 -45.27 -0.25 -0.30
N GLY A 506 -44.62 -0.44 -1.46
CA GLY A 506 -43.73 -1.58 -1.68
C GLY A 506 -42.35 -1.41 -1.04
N SER A 507 -41.62 -2.51 -0.99
CA SER A 507 -40.26 -2.56 -0.44
C SER A 507 -39.32 -1.70 -1.28
N LEU A 508 -38.60 -0.78 -0.63
CA LEU A 508 -37.65 0.10 -1.28
C LEU A 508 -36.22 -0.38 -1.03
N GLN A 509 -35.40 -0.41 -2.08
CA GLN A 509 -33.97 -0.63 -2.01
C GLN A 509 -33.26 0.71 -2.14
N ILE A 510 -32.44 1.06 -1.16
CA ILE A 510 -31.64 2.28 -1.14
C ILE A 510 -30.19 1.87 -1.38
N ARG A 511 -29.55 2.42 -2.41
CA ARG A 511 -28.18 2.11 -2.80
C ARG A 511 -27.37 3.40 -2.85
N PHE A 512 -26.27 3.45 -2.11
CA PHE A 512 -25.36 4.59 -2.05
C PHE A 512 -23.95 4.17 -2.52
N ALA A 513 -23.39 4.89 -3.49
CA ALA A 513 -22.04 4.68 -4.04
C ALA A 513 -21.78 3.22 -4.53
N ARG A 514 -22.77 2.65 -5.23
CA ARG A 514 -22.76 1.24 -5.71
C ARG A 514 -22.39 1.07 -7.18
N ASP A 515 -22.34 2.16 -7.95
CA ASP A 515 -21.81 2.14 -9.32
C ASP A 515 -20.28 1.97 -9.31
N ALA A 516 -19.70 1.63 -10.46
CA ALA A 516 -18.24 1.49 -10.59
C ALA A 516 -17.55 2.83 -10.22
N TRP A 517 -17.96 3.90 -10.90
CA TRP A 517 -17.57 5.26 -10.54
C TRP A 517 -18.67 5.97 -9.78
N TYR A 518 -18.26 6.70 -8.75
CA TYR A 518 -19.10 7.58 -7.97
C TYR A 518 -18.23 8.68 -7.36
N GLN A 519 -18.84 9.82 -7.06
CA GLN A 519 -18.22 10.87 -6.27
C GLN A 519 -19.09 11.13 -5.04
N VAL A 520 -18.69 10.56 -3.90
CA VAL A 520 -19.40 10.76 -2.63
C VAL A 520 -19.34 12.23 -2.24
N ASN A 521 -20.48 12.76 -1.84
CA ASN A 521 -20.59 14.11 -1.27
C ASN A 521 -21.34 14.14 0.07
N LEU A 522 -21.51 12.99 0.74
CA LEU A 522 -22.08 12.89 2.08
C LEU A 522 -20.95 12.69 3.08
N PHE A 523 -20.77 13.62 4.02
CA PHE A 523 -19.67 13.63 4.98
C PHE A 523 -20.17 13.77 6.41
N ASN A 524 -19.37 13.37 7.39
CA ASN A 524 -19.52 13.82 8.77
C ASN A 524 -18.79 15.15 9.00
N ALA A 525 -18.91 15.70 10.21
CA ALA A 525 -18.26 16.95 10.61
C ALA A 525 -16.71 16.93 10.53
N ALA A 526 -16.07 15.75 10.44
CA ALA A 526 -14.63 15.62 10.24
C ALA A 526 -14.22 15.60 8.75
N GLY A 527 -15.17 15.76 7.82
CA GLY A 527 -14.90 15.68 6.38
C GLY A 527 -14.60 14.26 5.88
N ILE A 528 -15.07 13.23 6.60
CA ILE A 528 -14.89 11.83 6.22
C ILE A 528 -16.13 11.36 5.45
N PRO A 529 -15.97 10.78 4.25
CA PRO A 529 -17.09 10.38 3.42
C PRO A 529 -17.86 9.23 4.06
N ALA A 530 -19.18 9.22 3.88
CA ALA A 530 -20.00 8.07 4.19
C ALA A 530 -19.54 6.86 3.38
N ILE A 531 -19.48 5.69 4.03
CA ILE A 531 -19.13 4.46 3.33
C ILE A 531 -20.24 4.09 2.33
N PRO A 532 -19.91 3.46 1.19
CA PRO A 532 -20.90 2.85 0.31
C PRO A 532 -21.80 1.86 1.06
N PHE A 533 -23.11 1.88 0.80
CA PHE A 533 -24.04 0.97 1.45
C PHE A 533 -25.23 0.58 0.57
N GLU A 534 -25.89 -0.50 0.96
CA GLU A 534 -27.17 -0.92 0.40
C GLU A 534 -28.09 -1.36 1.56
N THR A 535 -29.32 -0.87 1.59
CA THR A 535 -30.31 -1.20 2.63
C THR A 535 -31.72 -1.26 2.04
N ARG A 536 -32.67 -1.76 2.82
CA ARG A 536 -34.08 -1.88 2.44
C ARG A 536 -35.02 -1.43 3.55
N CYS A 537 -36.17 -0.87 3.18
CA CYS A 537 -37.24 -0.49 4.12
C CYS A 537 -38.64 -0.70 3.55
#